data_AF-A0A2I3CNY1-F1
#
_entry.id   AF-A0A2I3CNY1-F1
#
_cell.length_a   1.000
_cell.length_b   1.000
_cell.length_c   1.000
_cell.angle_alpha   90.00
_cell.angle_beta   90.00
_cell.angle_gamma   90.00
#
_symmetry.space_group_name_H-M   'P 1'
#
loop_
_entity.id
_entity.type
_entity.pdbx_description
1 polymer ?
#
loop_
_entity_poly.entity_id
_entity_poly.type
_entity_poly.pdbx_seq_one_letter_code
_entity_poly.pdbx_strand_id
1 'polypeptide(L)'
;MPTDSVAISAEYCRPFYFIAFLSYLPFTCQAKPNAVDIQTQYQVLAPYKPQIAKRLDSSKPVINHIFKQLQNHSLPNSLALVPMLESSYNPKAVSHANAAGLWQLIPTTAKRFGLTINTKQDDRFDTEASTTAALKYLAFLYNKFDQNMALTLAAYNAGEGRVARAIQQAGSRDFQQLTLPNETRQYVSRFYALEKLIDIGQLQSSSFQPLLLFAPDTPMISQPLVDFSRLPPLVNL
;
A
#
# COMPACT_ATOMS: atom_id res chain seq x y z
N MET A 1 -58.89 29.70 31.70
CA MET A 1 -57.55 29.73 31.10
C MET A 1 -57.64 29.11 29.73
N PRO A 2 -57.73 29.93 28.67
CA PRO A 2 -57.65 29.46 27.30
C PRO A 2 -56.17 29.40 26.88
N THR A 3 -55.80 28.43 26.05
CA THR A 3 -54.64 28.57 25.18
C THR A 3 -55.16 28.71 23.75
N ASP A 4 -55.28 29.97 23.33
CA ASP A 4 -54.66 30.54 22.12
C ASP A 4 -53.96 29.51 21.19
N SER A 5 -54.01 29.56 19.86
CA SER A 5 -54.50 30.59 18.93
C SER A 5 -54.29 30.09 17.48
N VAL A 6 -55.25 30.44 16.61
CA VAL A 6 -55.09 31.12 15.31
C VAL A 6 -54.34 30.45 14.13
N ALA A 7 -55.17 30.07 13.14
CA ALA A 7 -55.17 30.37 11.69
C ALA A 7 -53.89 30.63 10.86
N ILE A 8 -53.82 29.87 9.75
CA ILE A 8 -53.73 30.27 8.32
C ILE A 8 -52.80 31.45 7.95
N SER A 9 -51.79 31.16 7.12
CA SER A 9 -51.60 31.82 5.81
C SER A 9 -50.46 31.18 5.02
N ALA A 10 -50.78 30.75 3.80
CA ALA A 10 -49.82 30.45 2.75
C ALA A 10 -49.36 31.77 2.15
N GLU A 11 -48.06 32.05 2.10
CA GLU A 11 -47.53 33.12 1.24
C GLU A 11 -46.06 32.90 0.85
N TYR A 12 -45.84 33.02 -0.46
CA TYR A 12 -44.64 33.44 -1.19
C TYR A 12 -43.38 32.56 -1.25
N CYS A 13 -43.32 31.81 -2.35
CA CYS A 13 -42.10 31.46 -3.06
C CYS A 13 -41.37 32.74 -3.55
N ARG A 14 -40.11 32.93 -3.15
CA ARG A 14 -39.14 33.82 -3.81
C ARG A 14 -37.82 33.06 -3.99
N PRO A 15 -37.22 33.04 -5.19
CA PRO A 15 -35.94 32.39 -5.39
C PRO A 15 -34.83 33.36 -4.98
N PHE A 16 -34.17 33.10 -3.86
CA PHE A 16 -32.82 33.63 -3.65
C PHE A 16 -31.85 32.70 -4.38
N TYR A 17 -31.38 33.13 -5.54
CA TYR A 17 -30.22 32.54 -6.19
C TYR A 17 -28.98 32.79 -5.33
N PHE A 18 -28.78 31.97 -4.30
CA PHE A 18 -27.45 31.64 -3.85
C PHE A 18 -27.10 30.34 -4.56
N ILE A 19 -26.22 30.43 -5.56
CA ILE A 19 -25.53 29.27 -6.12
C ILE A 19 -24.65 28.73 -4.99
N ALA A 20 -25.23 27.88 -4.14
CA ALA A 20 -24.48 27.00 -3.29
C ALA A 20 -23.78 26.01 -4.23
N PHE A 21 -22.45 26.07 -4.24
CA PHE A 21 -21.60 25.04 -4.78
C PHE A 21 -22.04 23.71 -4.13
N LEU A 22 -22.87 22.95 -4.84
CA LEU A 22 -23.14 21.55 -4.53
C LEU A 22 -21.84 20.81 -4.87
N SER A 23 -20.89 20.84 -3.94
CA SER A 23 -19.89 19.79 -3.84
C SER A 23 -20.68 18.52 -3.49
N TYR A 24 -21.17 17.84 -4.52
CA TYR A 24 -21.35 16.40 -4.45
C TYR A 24 -19.99 15.85 -4.08
N LEU A 25 -19.72 15.68 -2.79
CA LEU A 25 -18.71 14.74 -2.36
C LEU A 25 -19.36 13.39 -2.65
N PRO A 26 -19.00 12.67 -3.73
CA PRO A 26 -19.40 11.27 -3.81
C PRO A 26 -18.91 10.65 -2.52
N PHE A 27 -19.82 10.08 -1.73
CA PHE A 27 -19.44 9.14 -0.70
C PHE A 27 -18.64 8.06 -1.42
N THR A 28 -17.31 8.17 -1.39
CA THR A 28 -16.44 7.12 -1.88
C THR A 28 -16.70 5.97 -0.95
N CYS A 29 -17.55 5.02 -1.39
CA CYS A 29 -17.72 3.76 -0.71
C CYS A 29 -16.32 3.22 -0.46
N GLN A 30 -15.95 3.13 0.83
CA GLN A 30 -14.58 2.87 1.22
C GLN A 30 -14.27 1.42 0.85
N ALA A 31 -13.75 1.21 -0.36
CA ALA A 31 -13.31 -0.09 -0.82
C ALA A 31 -12.07 -0.46 0.00
N LYS A 32 -12.28 -1.03 1.18
CA LYS A 32 -11.25 -1.62 2.05
C LYS A 32 -11.74 -3.00 2.45
N PRO A 33 -10.84 -3.93 2.80
CA PRO A 33 -11.24 -5.18 3.42
C PRO A 33 -12.02 -4.93 4.71
N ASN A 34 -12.89 -5.87 5.08
CA ASN A 34 -13.62 -5.76 6.34
C ASN A 34 -12.66 -5.87 7.55
N ALA A 35 -13.12 -5.40 8.70
CA ALA A 35 -12.32 -5.39 9.92
C ALA A 35 -11.92 -6.80 10.39
N VAL A 36 -12.74 -7.82 10.12
CA VAL A 36 -12.49 -9.21 10.51
C VAL A 36 -11.29 -9.76 9.73
N ASP A 37 -11.26 -9.61 8.41
CA ASP A 37 -10.16 -10.08 7.56
C ASP A 37 -8.84 -9.40 7.92
N ILE A 38 -8.88 -8.09 8.21
CA ILE A 38 -7.70 -7.33 8.66
C ILE A 38 -7.24 -7.87 10.03
N GLN A 39 -8.17 -8.11 10.96
CA GLN A 39 -7.83 -8.62 12.29
C GLN A 39 -7.24 -10.03 12.22
N THR A 40 -7.76 -10.89 11.35
CA THR A 40 -7.21 -12.22 11.10
C THR A 40 -5.77 -12.13 10.60
N GLN A 41 -5.48 -11.28 9.61
CA GLN A 41 -4.09 -11.09 9.14
C GLN A 41 -3.20 -10.43 10.20
N TYR A 42 -3.74 -9.54 11.03
CA TYR A 42 -3.00 -8.98 12.15
C TYR A 42 -2.55 -10.05 13.14
N GLN A 43 -3.45 -10.98 13.50
CA GLN A 43 -3.12 -12.10 14.38
C GLN A 43 -2.03 -13.01 13.78
N VAL A 44 -2.01 -13.18 12.46
CA VAL A 44 -0.94 -13.90 11.75
C VAL A 44 0.40 -13.17 11.83
N LEU A 45 0.41 -11.84 11.65
CA LEU A 45 1.64 -11.04 11.61
C LEU A 45 2.20 -10.69 13.00
N ALA A 46 1.34 -10.56 14.02
CA ALA A 46 1.72 -10.05 15.34
C ALA A 46 2.88 -10.82 16.00
N PRO A 47 2.96 -12.17 15.96
CA PRO A 47 4.10 -12.91 16.50
C PRO A 47 5.44 -12.59 15.82
N TYR A 48 5.41 -12.12 14.56
CA TYR A 48 6.59 -11.81 13.76
C TYR A 48 7.02 -10.34 13.84
N LYS A 49 6.36 -9.52 14.68
CA LYS A 49 6.65 -8.09 14.81
C LYS A 49 8.14 -7.80 15.07
N PRO A 50 8.86 -8.52 15.96
CA PRO A 50 10.29 -8.27 16.17
C PRO A 50 11.15 -8.49 14.92
N GLN A 51 10.87 -9.53 14.15
CA GLN A 51 11.58 -9.87 12.92
C GLN A 51 11.29 -8.85 11.83
N ILE A 52 10.03 -8.44 11.68
CA ILE A 52 9.61 -7.37 10.77
C ILE A 52 10.33 -6.07 11.13
N ALA A 53 10.35 -5.69 12.41
CA ALA A 53 11.04 -4.49 12.88
C ALA A 53 12.55 -4.52 12.60
N LYS A 54 13.22 -5.64 12.92
CA LYS A 54 14.64 -5.85 12.61
C LYS A 54 14.92 -5.74 11.11
N ARG A 55 14.01 -6.26 10.28
CA ARG A 55 14.14 -6.19 8.83
C ARG A 55 13.95 -4.78 8.30
N LEU A 56 12.97 -4.04 8.81
CA LEU A 56 12.79 -2.62 8.47
C LEU A 56 14.01 -1.79 8.89
N ASP A 57 14.53 -2.01 10.09
CA ASP A 57 15.71 -1.33 10.61
C ASP A 57 16.95 -1.55 9.72
N SER A 58 17.24 -2.81 9.39
CA SER A 58 18.35 -3.15 8.47
C SER A 58 18.14 -2.65 7.03
N SER A 59 16.91 -2.30 6.64
CA SER A 59 16.57 -1.81 5.30
C SER A 59 16.37 -0.29 5.23
N LYS A 60 16.67 0.43 6.32
CA LYS A 60 16.49 1.90 6.43
C LYS A 60 16.96 2.68 5.19
N PRO A 61 18.19 2.50 4.66
CA PRO A 61 18.62 3.28 3.49
C PRO A 61 17.70 3.13 2.27
N VAL A 62 17.21 1.91 2.02
CA VAL A 62 16.26 1.61 0.93
C VAL A 62 14.90 2.24 1.22
N ILE A 63 14.41 2.12 2.45
CA ILE A 63 13.14 2.71 2.88
C ILE A 63 13.16 4.24 2.73
N ASN A 64 14.26 4.89 3.10
CA ASN A 64 14.44 6.33 2.95
C ASN A 64 14.37 6.76 1.48
N HIS A 65 15.00 6.00 0.59
CA HIS A 65 14.91 6.22 -0.85
C HIS A 65 13.46 6.08 -1.34
N ILE A 66 12.75 5.03 -0.90
CA ILE A 66 11.33 4.82 -1.24
C ILE A 66 10.46 5.98 -0.79
N PHE A 67 10.60 6.48 0.45
CA PHE A 67 9.78 7.60 0.92
C PHE A 67 9.99 8.87 0.09
N LYS A 68 11.24 9.18 -0.28
CA LYS A 68 11.54 10.32 -1.17
C LYS A 68 10.82 10.17 -2.51
N GLN A 69 10.87 8.98 -3.10
CA GLN A 69 10.19 8.72 -4.37
C GLN A 69 8.66 8.78 -4.23
N LEU A 70 8.08 8.22 -3.16
CA LEU A 70 6.64 8.29 -2.89
C LEU A 70 6.15 9.75 -2.83
N GLN A 71 6.89 10.62 -2.14
CA GLN A 71 6.60 12.05 -2.07
C GLN A 71 6.66 12.71 -3.46
N ASN A 72 7.70 12.42 -4.25
CA ASN A 72 7.83 12.97 -5.61
C ASN A 72 6.68 12.56 -6.53
N HIS A 73 6.06 11.41 -6.28
CA HIS A 73 4.93 10.90 -7.05
C HIS A 73 3.56 11.19 -6.42
N SER A 74 3.50 11.95 -5.30
CA SER A 74 2.27 12.19 -4.53
C SER A 74 1.53 10.90 -4.15
N LEU A 75 2.30 9.87 -3.82
CA LEU A 75 1.78 8.55 -3.43
C LEU A 75 1.70 8.42 -1.90
N PRO A 76 0.77 7.59 -1.37
CA PRO A 76 0.69 7.33 0.06
C PRO A 76 1.98 6.72 0.62
N ASN A 77 2.48 7.25 1.74
CA ASN A 77 3.68 6.73 2.41
C ASN A 77 3.55 5.26 2.84
N SER A 78 2.32 4.78 3.09
CA SER A 78 2.07 3.37 3.44
C SER A 78 2.50 2.39 2.34
N LEU A 79 2.63 2.82 1.09
CA LEU A 79 3.17 1.98 0.01
C LEU A 79 4.63 1.54 0.25
N ALA A 80 5.37 2.19 1.16
CA ALA A 80 6.65 1.69 1.63
C ALA A 80 6.54 0.32 2.33
N LEU A 81 5.34 -0.15 2.68
CA LEU A 81 5.14 -1.49 3.23
C LEU A 81 5.04 -2.59 2.15
N VAL A 82 4.86 -2.24 0.87
CA VAL A 82 4.73 -3.24 -0.21
C VAL A 82 5.95 -4.16 -0.31
N PRO A 83 7.22 -3.67 -0.31
CA PRO A 83 8.38 -4.57 -0.36
C PRO A 83 8.50 -5.53 0.83
N MET A 84 7.88 -5.19 1.97
CA MET A 84 7.81 -6.12 3.11
C MET A 84 6.94 -7.33 2.77
N LEU A 85 5.78 -7.10 2.12
CA LEU A 85 4.88 -8.18 1.68
C LEU A 85 5.48 -9.01 0.54
N GLU A 86 6.16 -8.36 -0.40
CA GLU A 86 6.66 -9.01 -1.62
C GLU A 86 7.89 -9.87 -1.37
N SER A 87 8.91 -9.31 -0.72
CA SER A 87 10.23 -9.94 -0.61
C SER A 87 10.79 -9.91 0.82
N SER A 88 10.01 -9.36 1.77
CA SER A 88 10.54 -8.95 3.06
C SER A 88 11.80 -8.11 2.88
N TYR A 89 11.78 -7.12 1.99
CA TYR A 89 12.92 -6.26 1.66
C TYR A 89 14.18 -6.98 1.12
N ASN A 90 14.02 -8.15 0.49
CA ASN A 90 15.15 -8.87 -0.13
C ASN A 90 15.29 -8.52 -1.63
N PRO A 91 16.32 -7.76 -2.05
CA PRO A 91 16.50 -7.38 -3.45
C PRO A 91 16.89 -8.56 -4.35
N LYS A 92 17.22 -9.73 -3.79
CA LYS A 92 17.60 -10.95 -4.52
C LYS A 92 16.50 -12.01 -4.54
N ALA A 93 15.29 -11.71 -4.05
CA ALA A 93 14.20 -12.67 -4.00
C ALA A 93 13.74 -13.07 -5.41
N VAL A 94 13.39 -14.35 -5.58
CA VAL A 94 12.79 -14.90 -6.80
C VAL A 94 11.67 -15.85 -6.40
N SER A 95 10.48 -15.69 -7.00
CA SER A 95 9.35 -16.58 -6.76
C SER A 95 9.29 -17.72 -7.77
N HIS A 96 8.48 -18.74 -7.46
CA HIS A 96 8.16 -19.83 -8.39
C HIS A 96 7.49 -19.34 -9.69
N ALA A 97 6.77 -18.21 -9.62
CA ALA A 97 6.13 -17.55 -10.76
C ALA A 97 7.09 -16.60 -11.52
N ASN A 98 8.40 -16.67 -11.24
CA ASN A 98 9.44 -15.82 -11.84
C ASN A 98 9.24 -14.31 -11.60
N ALA A 99 8.56 -13.94 -10.51
CA ALA A 99 8.63 -12.60 -9.96
C ALA A 99 10.00 -12.41 -9.29
N ALA A 100 10.62 -11.24 -9.41
CA ALA A 100 11.98 -11.04 -8.92
C ALA A 100 12.20 -9.69 -8.24
N GLY A 101 13.20 -9.69 -7.35
CA GLY A 101 13.71 -8.50 -6.70
C GLY A 101 12.91 -8.03 -5.50
N LEU A 102 13.26 -6.81 -5.06
CA LEU A 102 12.67 -6.15 -3.90
C LEU A 102 11.14 -6.05 -4.01
N TRP A 103 10.66 -5.78 -5.22
CA TRP A 103 9.26 -5.50 -5.54
C TRP A 103 8.50 -6.69 -6.15
N GLN A 104 9.17 -7.83 -6.35
CA GLN A 104 8.61 -9.02 -7.01
C GLN A 104 7.89 -8.68 -8.33
N LEU A 105 8.56 -7.93 -9.21
CA LEU A 105 7.99 -7.62 -10.52
C LEU A 105 8.10 -8.83 -11.44
N ILE A 106 6.98 -9.21 -12.08
CA ILE A 106 7.00 -10.17 -13.18
C ILE A 106 7.62 -9.55 -14.43
N PRO A 107 8.22 -10.34 -15.36
CA PRO A 107 8.97 -9.80 -16.49
C PRO A 107 8.16 -8.86 -17.39
N THR A 108 6.88 -9.15 -17.63
CA THR A 108 6.00 -8.33 -18.48
C THR A 108 5.78 -6.95 -17.89
N THR A 109 5.46 -6.86 -16.59
CA THR A 109 5.28 -5.60 -15.87
C THR A 109 6.59 -4.84 -15.76
N ALA A 110 7.69 -5.52 -15.40
CA ALA A 110 9.01 -4.91 -15.31
C ALA A 110 9.41 -4.21 -16.63
N LYS A 111 9.30 -4.91 -17.76
CA LYS A 111 9.59 -4.33 -19.09
C LYS A 111 8.68 -3.17 -19.44
N ARG A 112 7.37 -3.29 -19.15
CA ARG A 112 6.40 -2.21 -19.38
C ARG A 112 6.77 -0.91 -18.65
N PHE A 113 7.39 -1.02 -17.49
CA PHE A 113 7.81 0.13 -16.67
C PHE A 113 9.31 0.46 -16.77
N GLY A 114 9.95 0.01 -17.85
CA GLY A 114 11.28 0.48 -18.27
C GLY A 114 12.46 -0.33 -17.75
N LEU A 115 12.24 -1.51 -17.16
CA LEU A 115 13.33 -2.40 -16.74
C LEU A 115 13.84 -3.24 -17.92
N THR A 116 15.16 -3.36 -18.00
CA THR A 116 15.83 -4.28 -18.90
C THR A 116 15.90 -5.67 -18.27
N ILE A 117 15.44 -6.67 -19.02
CA ILE A 117 15.54 -8.08 -18.64
C ILE A 117 16.01 -8.88 -19.86
N ASN A 118 17.25 -9.34 -19.81
CA ASN A 118 17.91 -10.20 -20.78
C ASN A 118 18.91 -11.13 -20.07
N THR A 119 19.65 -11.96 -20.81
CA THR A 119 20.56 -12.95 -20.24
C THR A 119 21.77 -12.37 -19.51
N LYS A 120 22.10 -11.09 -19.72
CA LYS A 120 23.24 -10.39 -19.12
C LYS A 120 22.84 -9.46 -17.98
N GLN A 121 21.59 -8.99 -17.97
CA GLN A 121 21.11 -7.95 -17.08
C GLN A 121 19.64 -8.17 -16.76
N ASP A 122 19.31 -8.11 -15.47
CA ASP A 122 17.93 -8.14 -14.98
C ASP A 122 17.77 -7.05 -13.91
N ASP A 123 17.26 -5.89 -14.34
CA ASP A 123 17.12 -4.70 -13.51
C ASP A 123 16.12 -4.88 -12.35
N ARG A 124 15.40 -6.00 -12.29
CA ARG A 124 14.54 -6.31 -11.14
C ARG A 124 15.37 -6.51 -9.86
N PHE A 125 16.62 -6.95 -9.98
CA PHE A 125 17.53 -7.11 -8.84
C PHE A 125 18.25 -5.82 -8.45
N ASP A 126 18.18 -4.77 -9.28
CA ASP A 126 18.70 -3.46 -8.96
C ASP A 126 17.67 -2.69 -8.13
N THR A 127 18.03 -2.32 -6.91
CA THR A 127 17.10 -1.68 -5.97
C THR A 127 16.57 -0.34 -6.46
N GLU A 128 17.39 0.47 -7.14
CA GLU A 128 17.00 1.81 -7.58
C GLU A 128 16.13 1.75 -8.84
N ALA A 129 16.57 1.00 -9.83
CA ALA A 129 15.83 0.79 -11.08
C ALA A 129 14.48 0.13 -10.78
N SER A 130 14.47 -0.97 -10.00
CA SER A 130 13.24 -1.68 -9.66
C SER A 130 12.28 -0.83 -8.82
N THR A 131 12.78 0.00 -7.90
CA THR A 131 11.94 0.94 -7.13
C THR A 131 11.31 1.99 -8.04
N THR A 132 12.08 2.57 -8.96
CA THR A 132 11.55 3.53 -9.93
C THR A 132 10.44 2.92 -10.77
N ALA A 133 10.64 1.70 -11.29
CA ALA A 133 9.63 1.00 -12.10
C ALA A 133 8.39 0.61 -11.28
N ALA A 134 8.58 0.07 -10.06
CA ALA A 134 7.49 -0.34 -9.19
C ALA A 134 6.61 0.85 -8.76
N LEU A 135 7.21 1.99 -8.43
CA LEU A 135 6.47 3.19 -8.05
C LEU A 135 5.74 3.82 -9.24
N LYS A 136 6.30 3.78 -10.45
CA LYS A 136 5.56 4.14 -11.68
C LYS A 136 4.35 3.22 -11.90
N TYR A 137 4.51 1.92 -11.66
CA TYR A 137 3.41 0.96 -11.75
C TYR A 137 2.33 1.23 -10.70
N LEU A 138 2.71 1.41 -9.44
CA LEU A 138 1.79 1.76 -8.36
C LEU A 138 1.07 3.08 -8.62
N ALA A 139 1.74 4.11 -9.15
CA ALA A 139 1.09 5.36 -9.53
C ALA A 139 0.07 5.18 -10.67
N PHE A 140 0.43 4.39 -11.69
CA PHE A 140 -0.51 4.03 -12.75
C PHE A 140 -1.76 3.33 -12.18
N LEU A 141 -1.58 2.34 -11.31
CA LEU A 141 -2.68 1.62 -10.68
C LEU A 141 -3.51 2.53 -9.77
N TYR A 142 -2.86 3.35 -8.94
CA TYR A 142 -3.51 4.26 -8.01
C TYR A 142 -4.41 5.23 -8.75
N ASN A 143 -3.93 5.82 -9.86
CA ASN A 143 -4.75 6.68 -10.70
C ASN A 143 -5.86 5.90 -11.42
N LYS A 144 -5.56 4.71 -11.97
CA LYS A 144 -6.53 3.86 -12.67
C LYS A 144 -7.71 3.46 -11.78
N PHE A 145 -7.47 3.31 -10.48
CA PHE A 145 -8.48 2.87 -9.52
C PHE A 145 -9.00 4.01 -8.62
N ASP A 146 -8.97 5.25 -9.10
CA ASP A 146 -9.52 6.44 -8.43
C ASP A 146 -8.94 6.66 -7.03
N GLN A 147 -7.62 6.46 -6.92
CA GLN A 147 -6.85 6.59 -5.68
C GLN A 147 -7.34 5.64 -4.57
N ASN A 148 -8.04 4.56 -4.96
CA ASN A 148 -8.49 3.55 -4.03
C ASN A 148 -7.36 2.56 -3.71
N MET A 149 -6.91 2.58 -2.45
CA MET A 149 -5.75 1.79 -2.03
C MET A 149 -6.00 0.28 -2.12
N ALA A 150 -7.17 -0.23 -1.72
CA ALA A 150 -7.43 -1.67 -1.78
C ALA A 150 -7.47 -2.20 -3.22
N LEU A 151 -8.12 -1.48 -4.12
CA LEU A 151 -8.16 -1.86 -5.54
C LEU A 151 -6.78 -1.77 -6.20
N THR A 152 -5.97 -0.78 -5.80
CA THR A 152 -4.58 -0.62 -6.26
C THR A 152 -3.73 -1.80 -5.84
N LEU A 153 -3.77 -2.19 -4.56
CA LEU A 153 -3.04 -3.35 -4.03
C LEU A 153 -3.55 -4.66 -4.67
N ALA A 154 -4.86 -4.81 -4.83
CA ALA A 154 -5.45 -5.96 -5.50
C ALA A 154 -4.96 -6.09 -6.94
N ALA A 155 -4.84 -4.97 -7.66
CA ALA A 155 -4.36 -4.95 -9.03
C ALA A 155 -2.85 -5.16 -9.14
N TYR A 156 -2.08 -4.71 -8.14
CA TYR A 156 -0.65 -4.99 -8.06
C TYR A 156 -0.39 -6.50 -7.96
N ASN A 157 -1.11 -7.18 -7.06
CA ASN A 157 -0.99 -8.62 -6.85
C ASN A 157 -1.61 -9.46 -7.99
N ALA A 158 -2.83 -9.13 -8.44
CA ALA A 158 -3.61 -10.01 -9.30
C ALA A 158 -3.69 -9.58 -10.78
N GLY A 159 -3.12 -8.42 -11.10
CA GLY A 159 -3.19 -7.76 -12.39
C GLY A 159 -4.40 -6.84 -12.54
N GLU A 160 -4.20 -5.68 -13.17
CA GLU A 160 -5.20 -4.63 -13.35
C GLU A 160 -6.39 -5.07 -14.21
N GLY A 161 -6.15 -5.97 -15.18
CA GLY A 161 -7.21 -6.51 -16.04
C GLY A 161 -8.14 -7.47 -15.29
N ARG A 162 -7.64 -8.18 -14.27
CA ARG A 162 -8.48 -9.03 -13.42
C ARG A 162 -9.39 -8.18 -12.54
N VAL A 163 -8.83 -7.16 -11.88
CA VAL A 163 -9.59 -6.25 -11.01
C VAL A 163 -10.62 -5.45 -11.82
N ALA A 164 -10.27 -4.94 -13.00
CA ALA A 164 -11.21 -4.23 -13.86
C ALA A 164 -12.41 -5.11 -14.28
N ARG A 165 -12.17 -6.38 -14.63
CA ARG A 165 -13.24 -7.34 -14.93
C ARG A 165 -14.12 -7.64 -13.71
N ALA A 166 -13.53 -7.81 -12.53
CA ALA A 166 -14.28 -8.04 -11.30
C ALA A 166 -15.19 -6.85 -10.96
N ILE A 167 -14.70 -5.62 -11.13
CA ILE A 167 -15.50 -4.39 -10.96
C ILE A 167 -16.67 -4.36 -11.94
N GLN A 168 -16.42 -4.66 -13.22
CA GLN A 168 -17.47 -4.70 -14.24
C GLN A 168 -18.54 -5.75 -13.92
N GLN A 169 -18.13 -6.94 -13.50
CA GLN A 169 -19.04 -8.03 -13.14
C GLN A 169 -19.88 -7.72 -11.91
N ALA A 170 -19.29 -7.08 -10.90
CA ALA A 170 -20.01 -6.70 -9.68
C ALA A 170 -20.90 -5.48 -9.85
N GLY A 171 -20.70 -4.67 -10.92
CA GLY A 171 -21.34 -3.37 -11.06
C GLY A 171 -20.98 -2.39 -9.93
N SER A 172 -19.85 -2.63 -9.26
CA SER A 172 -19.46 -1.97 -8.03
C SER A 172 -17.94 -1.85 -7.94
N ARG A 173 -17.48 -0.82 -7.24
CA ARG A 173 -16.06 -0.62 -6.90
C ARG A 173 -15.75 -0.95 -5.44
N ASP A 174 -16.76 -1.37 -4.68
CA ASP A 174 -16.57 -1.87 -3.34
C ASP A 174 -15.78 -3.19 -3.40
N PHE A 175 -14.58 -3.15 -2.82
CA PHE A 175 -13.63 -4.27 -2.76
C PHE A 175 -14.28 -5.51 -2.16
N GLN A 176 -15.19 -5.34 -1.18
CA GLN A 176 -15.87 -6.45 -0.54
C GLN A 176 -16.80 -7.19 -1.51
N GLN A 177 -17.37 -6.48 -2.48
CA GLN A 177 -18.32 -7.02 -3.47
C GLN A 177 -17.62 -7.66 -4.67
N LEU A 178 -16.30 -7.49 -4.82
CA LEU A 178 -15.57 -8.02 -5.98
C LEU A 178 -15.22 -9.50 -5.84
N THR A 179 -15.55 -10.32 -6.84
CA THR A 179 -15.05 -11.70 -6.89
C THR A 179 -13.58 -11.71 -7.32
N LEU A 180 -12.68 -11.80 -6.32
CA LEU A 180 -11.23 -11.83 -6.46
C LEU A 180 -10.66 -13.12 -5.85
N PRO A 181 -9.47 -13.59 -6.29
CA PRO A 181 -8.80 -14.73 -5.66
C PRO A 181 -8.62 -14.52 -4.15
N ASN A 182 -8.73 -15.61 -3.39
CA ASN A 182 -8.53 -15.57 -1.93
C ASN A 182 -7.13 -15.03 -1.57
N GLU A 183 -6.11 -15.42 -2.33
CA GLU A 183 -4.75 -14.90 -2.17
C GLU A 183 -4.69 -13.37 -2.28
N THR A 184 -5.34 -12.79 -3.30
CA THR A 184 -5.43 -11.33 -3.47
C THR A 184 -6.19 -10.67 -2.34
N ARG A 185 -7.30 -11.26 -1.88
CA ARG A 185 -8.03 -10.73 -0.72
C ARG A 185 -7.17 -10.72 0.54
N GLN A 186 -6.46 -11.81 0.78
CA GLN A 186 -5.52 -11.92 1.90
C GLN A 186 -4.35 -10.94 1.77
N TYR A 187 -3.79 -10.77 0.58
CA TYR A 187 -2.71 -9.81 0.31
C TYR A 187 -3.11 -8.39 0.72
N VAL A 188 -4.29 -7.92 0.28
CA VAL A 188 -4.79 -6.59 0.63
C VAL A 188 -5.04 -6.49 2.14
N SER A 189 -5.71 -7.46 2.75
CA SER A 189 -5.95 -7.46 4.21
C SER A 189 -4.65 -7.49 5.02
N ARG A 190 -3.63 -8.20 4.54
CA ARG A 190 -2.31 -8.29 5.18
C ARG A 190 -1.54 -6.98 5.10
N PHE A 191 -1.71 -6.21 4.02
CA PHE A 191 -1.20 -4.84 3.94
C PHE A 191 -1.79 -3.95 5.04
N TYR A 192 -3.11 -3.90 5.17
CA TYR A 192 -3.76 -3.10 6.22
C TYR A 192 -3.44 -3.59 7.64
N ALA A 193 -3.23 -4.90 7.82
CA ALA A 193 -2.76 -5.45 9.08
C ALA A 193 -1.33 -5.00 9.42
N LEU A 194 -0.44 -4.97 8.42
CA LEU A 194 0.93 -4.50 8.57
C LEU A 194 0.97 -3.00 8.88
N GLU A 195 0.12 -2.20 8.24
CA GLU A 195 -0.07 -0.77 8.52
C GLU A 195 -0.55 -0.53 9.97
N LYS A 196 -1.38 -1.41 10.54
CA LYS A 196 -1.72 -1.35 11.97
C LYS A 196 -0.58 -1.78 12.89
N LEU A 197 0.26 -2.71 12.45
CA LEU A 197 1.32 -3.29 13.26
C LEU A 197 2.55 -2.37 13.37
N ILE A 198 2.81 -1.58 12.33
CA ILE A 198 4.01 -0.75 12.15
C ILE A 198 3.64 0.73 12.11
N ASP A 199 4.33 1.53 12.92
CA ASP A 199 4.20 2.98 12.88
C ASP A 199 4.98 3.56 11.68
N ILE A 200 4.25 3.87 10.61
CA ILE A 200 4.82 4.46 9.39
C ILE A 200 5.43 5.84 9.68
N GLY A 201 4.86 6.61 10.63
CA GLY A 201 5.37 7.91 11.03
C GLY A 201 6.76 7.80 11.66
N GLN A 202 6.98 6.80 12.52
CA GLN A 202 8.31 6.51 13.06
C GLN A 202 9.28 5.97 12.00
N LEU A 203 8.77 5.12 11.10
CA LEU A 203 9.56 4.59 9.99
C LEU A 203 10.07 5.72 9.08
N GLN A 204 9.21 6.71 8.81
CA GLN A 204 9.55 7.91 8.06
C GLN A 204 10.42 8.87 8.88
N SER A 205 10.16 9.10 10.15
CA SER A 205 10.96 10.05 10.96
C SER A 205 12.41 9.58 11.13
N SER A 206 12.62 8.26 11.28
CA SER A 206 13.95 7.64 11.28
C SER A 206 14.67 7.79 9.94
N SER A 207 13.93 7.99 8.85
CA SER A 207 14.47 8.19 7.50
C SER A 207 15.01 9.60 7.25
N PHE A 208 14.49 10.57 7.98
CA PHE A 208 14.78 11.99 7.81
C PHE A 208 15.55 12.60 8.99
N GLN A 209 16.15 11.79 9.86
CA GLN A 209 17.06 12.33 10.89
C GLN A 209 18.21 13.06 10.18
N PRO A 210 18.32 14.40 10.33
CA PRO A 210 19.53 15.10 9.91
C PRO A 210 20.68 14.47 10.68
N LEU A 211 21.83 14.26 10.02
CA LEU A 211 23.09 13.98 10.70
C LEU A 211 23.37 15.14 11.66
N LEU A 212 22.86 15.05 12.88
CA LEU A 212 23.37 15.82 13.99
C LEU A 212 24.74 15.22 14.28
N LEU A 213 25.79 15.90 13.78
CA LEU A 213 27.19 15.51 13.85
C LEU A 213 27.77 15.41 15.28
N PHE A 214 26.91 15.36 16.31
CA PHE A 214 27.26 15.43 17.73
C PHE A 214 26.41 14.51 18.61
N ALA A 215 26.15 13.27 18.20
CA ALA A 215 25.65 12.26 19.13
C ALA A 215 26.85 11.57 19.80
N PRO A 216 26.96 11.53 21.16
CA PRO A 216 28.07 10.87 21.83
C PRO A 216 28.04 9.36 21.60
N ASP A 217 29.24 8.80 21.42
CA ASP A 217 29.50 7.42 21.04
C ASP A 217 28.69 6.40 21.88
N THR A 218 27.75 5.72 21.23
CA THR A 218 27.14 4.52 21.80
C THR A 218 27.98 3.32 21.36
N PRO A 219 28.44 2.45 22.27
CA PRO A 219 29.30 1.34 21.89
C PRO A 219 28.52 0.35 21.01
N MET A 220 29.00 0.18 19.78
CA MET A 220 28.53 -0.83 18.85
C MET A 220 28.88 -2.21 19.39
N ILE A 221 27.92 -2.89 20.03
CA ILE A 221 28.04 -4.30 20.36
C ILE A 221 27.90 -5.10 19.06
N SER A 222 29.03 -5.53 18.51
CA SER A 222 29.07 -6.53 17.44
C SER A 222 28.77 -7.91 18.02
N GLN A 223 27.61 -8.47 17.69
CA GLN A 223 27.40 -9.92 17.77
C GLN A 223 27.21 -10.46 16.35
N PRO A 224 28.01 -11.45 15.90
CA PRO A 224 27.73 -12.13 14.65
C PRO A 224 26.80 -13.31 14.93
N LEU A 225 25.54 -13.22 14.53
CA LEU A 225 24.65 -14.39 14.42
C LEU A 225 23.74 -14.18 13.21
N VAL A 226 24.27 -14.55 12.05
CA VAL A 226 23.49 -14.58 10.81
C VAL A 226 22.98 -15.99 10.63
N ASP A 227 21.75 -16.21 11.08
CA ASP A 227 20.89 -17.28 10.58
C ASP A 227 19.95 -16.67 9.52
N PHE A 228 20.08 -17.15 8.28
CA PHE A 228 19.31 -16.71 7.11
C PHE A 228 18.02 -17.52 6.90
N SER A 229 17.55 -18.29 7.88
CA SER A 229 16.34 -19.08 7.75
C SER A 229 15.06 -18.23 7.87
N ARG A 230 14.62 -17.77 6.69
CA ARG A 230 13.23 -17.61 6.22
C ARG A 230 12.20 -17.22 7.30
N LEU A 231 11.75 -15.97 7.25
CA LEU A 231 10.31 -15.75 7.47
C LEU A 231 9.58 -16.67 6.47
N PRO A 232 8.56 -17.44 6.89
CA PRO A 232 7.68 -18.07 5.92
C PRO A 232 7.27 -16.98 4.94
N PRO A 233 7.31 -17.23 3.62
CA PRO A 233 7.01 -16.17 2.67
C PRO A 233 5.63 -15.64 3.02
N LEU A 234 5.52 -14.31 3.16
CA LEU A 234 4.25 -13.66 3.48
C LEU A 234 3.22 -13.86 2.37
N VAL A 235 3.60 -14.56 1.29
CA VAL A 235 2.79 -15.06 0.19
C VAL A 235 3.30 -16.45 -0.17
N ASN A 236 2.46 -17.50 -0.10
CA ASN A 236 2.69 -18.68 -0.93
C ASN A 236 2.06 -18.36 -2.29
N LEU A 237 2.89 -18.00 -3.28
CA LEU A 237 2.51 -17.98 -4.69
C LEU A 237 2.43 -19.40 -5.23
#